data_AF-A0A968UA13-F1
#
_entry.id   AF-A0A968UA13-F1
#
_cell.length_a   1.000
_cell.length_b   1.000
_cell.length_c   1.000
_cell.angle_alpha   90.00
_cell.angle_beta   90.00
_cell.angle_gamma   90.00
#
_symmetry.space_group_name_H-M   'P 1'
#
loop_
_entity.id
_entity.type
_entity.pdbx_description
1 polymer ?
#
loop_
_entity_poly.entity_id
_entity_poly.type
_entity_poly.pdbx_seq_one_letter_code
_entity_poly.pdbx_strand_id
1 'polypeptide(L)'
;MAEIFISYSRRDKDFVQVLDQALAASRYGTWVDWDDIPPTADWWKAIEAGIEAAHTCVFVISPDSVASSICRQEIDYAVKRHKRLIPIVRREGFDSQRLHPALSDLNWLFFRQSDDFNIALQKLVEAINTDLDYANTHARLLVRASEWEQKQRSASSLLRGRDLVEAEQWLRQAGLGLGTSPTPLHVDYIGQSRLGETRRQRTLVGTLSALLVTAVGLGLLAWGQRNLAQQRQLEAEANLEAACRQIFGTLEGFAVMEDHGIQFVDESNTSVPVGIIFGQEFIRSAYNTFETDCAEINRAYGWSLDP
;
A
#
# COMPACT_ATOMS: atom_id res chain seq x y z
N MET A 1 11.62 24.75 -4.37
CA MET A 1 11.06 24.34 -5.67
C MET A 1 10.63 25.62 -6.36
N ALA A 2 10.95 25.80 -7.64
CA ALA A 2 10.58 27.03 -8.32
C ALA A 2 9.07 27.10 -8.51
N GLU A 3 8.50 28.25 -8.18
CA GLU A 3 7.09 28.58 -8.18
C GLU A 3 6.70 29.28 -9.48
N ILE A 4 7.63 30.07 -10.02
CA ILE A 4 7.40 30.93 -11.18
C ILE A 4 8.43 30.62 -12.26
N PHE A 5 7.98 30.28 -13.46
CA PHE A 5 8.83 30.16 -14.64
C PHE A 5 8.91 31.52 -15.34
N ILE A 6 10.11 32.01 -15.67
CA ILE A 6 10.28 33.28 -16.39
C ILE A 6 10.85 33.02 -17.79
N SER A 7 10.03 33.23 -18.81
CA SER A 7 10.47 33.24 -20.21
C SER A 7 10.87 34.66 -20.61
N TYR A 8 12.08 34.83 -21.11
CA TYR A 8 12.64 36.12 -21.49
C TYR A 8 13.65 36.00 -22.64
N SER A 9 13.95 37.13 -23.29
CA SER A 9 15.10 37.22 -24.20
C SER A 9 16.36 37.50 -23.41
N ARG A 10 17.49 36.89 -23.79
CA ARG A 10 18.82 37.18 -23.22
C ARG A 10 19.18 38.67 -23.22
N ARG A 11 18.61 39.47 -24.15
CA ARG A 11 18.81 40.94 -24.19
C ARG A 11 18.12 41.69 -23.05
N ASP A 12 17.22 41.04 -22.34
CA ASP A 12 16.50 41.56 -21.17
C ASP A 12 17.04 40.97 -19.84
N LYS A 13 18.20 40.28 -19.86
CA LYS A 13 18.79 39.57 -18.71
C LYS A 13 18.95 40.46 -17.47
N ASP A 14 19.47 41.67 -17.63
CA ASP A 14 19.68 42.60 -16.51
C ASP A 14 18.37 42.92 -15.78
N PHE A 15 17.28 43.10 -16.53
CA PHE A 15 15.97 43.31 -15.95
C PHE A 15 15.46 42.06 -15.23
N VAL A 16 15.62 40.88 -15.83
CA VAL A 16 15.16 39.62 -15.24
C VAL A 16 15.92 39.28 -13.97
N GLN A 17 17.21 39.63 -13.87
CA GLN A 17 17.97 39.48 -12.63
C GLN A 17 17.42 40.35 -11.50
N VAL A 18 17.05 41.60 -11.79
CA VAL A 18 16.40 42.48 -10.81
C VAL A 18 15.04 41.94 -10.40
N LEU A 19 14.25 41.45 -11.37
CA LEU A 19 12.93 40.86 -11.12
C LEU A 19 13.03 39.60 -10.27
N ASP A 20 13.96 38.70 -10.57
CA ASP A 20 14.22 37.48 -9.82
C ASP A 20 14.58 37.78 -8.37
N GLN A 21 15.52 38.70 -8.13
CA GLN A 21 15.90 39.13 -6.78
C GLN A 21 14.72 39.73 -6.01
N ALA A 22 13.88 40.52 -6.67
CA ALA A 22 12.71 41.14 -6.06
C ALA A 22 11.60 40.12 -5.71
N LEU A 23 11.40 39.12 -6.57
CA LEU A 23 10.50 38.00 -6.30
C LEU A 23 11.02 37.11 -5.17
N ALA A 24 12.33 36.84 -5.14
CA ALA A 24 12.98 36.10 -4.07
C ALA A 24 12.89 36.82 -2.71
N ALA A 25 13.05 38.15 -2.69
CA ALA A 25 12.82 38.97 -1.51
C ALA A 25 11.36 38.89 -1.02
N SER A 26 10.43 38.65 -1.95
CA SER A 26 9.01 38.41 -1.68
C SER A 26 8.68 36.95 -1.38
N ARG A 27 9.70 36.09 -1.18
CA ARG A 27 9.64 34.65 -0.87
C ARG A 27 9.15 33.75 -2.01
N TYR A 28 9.12 34.23 -3.25
CA TYR A 28 8.84 33.38 -4.40
C TYR A 28 10.10 32.81 -5.00
N GLY A 29 10.09 31.51 -5.33
CA GLY A 29 11.16 30.87 -6.08
C GLY A 29 10.94 31.02 -7.59
N THR A 30 11.95 31.43 -8.35
CA THR A 30 11.85 31.47 -9.82
C THR A 30 12.64 30.33 -10.46
N TRP A 31 12.23 29.95 -11.68
CA TRP A 31 13.00 29.15 -12.62
C TRP A 31 13.26 30.02 -13.83
N VAL A 32 14.54 30.21 -14.15
CA VAL A 32 15.00 31.04 -15.27
C VAL A 32 16.12 30.30 -15.97
N ASP A 33 16.07 30.22 -17.30
CA ASP A 33 17.22 29.75 -18.08
C ASP A 33 18.25 30.88 -18.18
N TRP A 34 19.32 30.79 -17.37
CA TRP A 34 20.39 31.78 -17.33
C TRP A 34 21.52 31.53 -18.36
N ASP A 35 21.39 30.50 -19.20
CA ASP A 35 22.38 29.96 -20.16
C ASP A 35 23.31 28.86 -19.63
N ASP A 36 22.95 28.17 -18.54
CA ASP A 36 23.87 27.26 -17.80
C ASP A 36 23.49 25.77 -17.86
N ILE A 37 22.67 25.37 -18.83
CA ILE A 37 22.35 23.94 -19.00
C ILE A 37 23.51 23.25 -19.71
N PRO A 38 24.12 22.20 -19.11
CA PRO A 38 25.24 21.50 -19.70
C PRO A 38 24.89 20.95 -21.11
N PRO A 39 25.80 21.04 -22.09
CA PRO A 39 25.55 20.63 -23.49
C PRO A 39 25.20 19.13 -23.66
N THR A 40 25.39 18.32 -22.61
CA THR A 40 25.06 16.89 -22.59
C THR A 40 23.65 16.59 -22.05
N ALA A 41 22.95 17.57 -21.50
CA ALA A 41 21.57 17.40 -21.03
C ALA A 41 20.58 17.71 -22.18
N ASP A 42 19.43 17.03 -22.17
CA ASP A 42 18.32 17.37 -23.06
C ASP A 42 17.70 18.70 -22.60
N TRP A 43 18.27 19.80 -23.08
CA TRP A 43 17.96 21.18 -22.67
C TRP A 43 16.46 21.48 -22.70
N TRP A 44 15.78 21.00 -23.75
CA TRP A 44 14.36 21.20 -23.90
C TRP A 44 13.55 20.50 -22.79
N LYS A 45 13.93 19.29 -22.40
CA LYS A 45 13.27 18.60 -21.27
C LYS A 45 13.44 19.32 -19.93
N ALA A 46 14.56 20.01 -19.73
CA ALA A 46 14.76 20.80 -18.51
C ALA A 46 13.80 22.00 -18.48
N ILE A 47 13.58 22.66 -19.62
CA ILE A 47 12.58 23.72 -19.79
C ILE A 47 11.17 23.16 -19.57
N GLU A 48 10.82 22.05 -20.20
CA GLU A 48 9.51 21.40 -20.02
C GLU A 48 9.25 21.09 -18.54
N ALA A 49 10.24 20.53 -17.84
CA ALA A 49 10.14 20.25 -16.40
C ALA A 49 10.02 21.53 -15.56
N GLY A 50 10.73 22.60 -15.92
CA GLY A 50 10.62 23.91 -15.28
C GLY A 50 9.21 24.50 -15.42
N ILE A 51 8.64 24.45 -16.63
CA ILE A 51 7.26 24.89 -16.90
C ILE A 51 6.25 24.01 -16.17
N GLU A 52 6.44 22.69 -16.14
CA GLU A 52 5.54 21.78 -15.42
C GLU A 52 5.52 22.04 -13.92
N ALA A 53 6.69 22.28 -13.31
CA ALA A 53 6.84 22.50 -11.88
C ALA A 53 6.34 23.86 -11.40
N ALA A 54 6.48 24.91 -12.21
CA ALA A 54 6.03 26.26 -11.84
C ALA A 54 4.49 26.36 -11.85
N HIS A 55 3.85 27.02 -10.89
CA HIS A 55 2.39 27.26 -10.97
C HIS A 55 2.04 28.41 -11.92
N THR A 56 3.00 29.29 -12.21
CA THR A 56 2.80 30.48 -13.05
C THR A 56 3.96 30.66 -14.01
N CYS A 57 3.67 31.06 -15.24
CA CYS A 57 4.65 31.40 -16.24
C CYS A 57 4.57 32.90 -16.53
N VAL A 58 5.61 33.63 -16.16
CA VAL A 58 5.77 35.05 -16.47
C VAL A 58 6.47 35.16 -17.82
N PHE A 59 5.87 35.89 -18.76
CA PHE A 59 6.45 36.13 -20.07
C PHE A 59 6.90 37.58 -20.20
N VAL A 60 8.20 37.79 -20.37
CA VAL A 60 8.78 39.12 -20.55
C VAL A 60 8.68 39.52 -22.03
N ILE A 61 7.72 40.39 -22.34
CA ILE A 61 7.48 40.92 -23.68
C ILE A 61 8.51 42.00 -24.00
N SER A 62 9.25 41.76 -25.09
CA SER A 62 10.17 42.67 -25.75
C SER A 62 10.23 42.34 -27.25
N PRO A 63 10.76 43.22 -28.12
CA PRO A 63 10.93 42.92 -29.54
C PRO A 63 11.71 41.62 -29.78
N ASP A 64 12.73 41.36 -28.96
CA ASP A 64 13.59 40.18 -29.11
C ASP A 64 12.92 38.91 -28.57
N SER A 65 12.11 38.97 -27.50
CA SER A 65 11.39 37.78 -27.01
C SER A 65 10.24 37.38 -27.92
N VAL A 66 9.54 38.35 -28.49
CA VAL A 66 8.45 38.12 -29.47
C VAL A 66 9.00 37.54 -30.79
N ALA A 67 10.21 37.94 -31.19
CA ALA A 67 10.87 37.39 -32.38
C ALA A 67 11.53 36.01 -32.16
N SER A 68 11.69 35.58 -30.90
CA SER A 68 12.38 34.33 -30.55
C SER A 68 11.50 33.10 -30.75
N SER A 69 11.98 32.14 -31.55
CA SER A 69 11.29 30.85 -31.74
C SER A 69 11.26 30.00 -30.47
N ILE A 70 12.29 30.12 -29.63
CA ILE A 70 12.39 29.39 -28.35
C ILE A 70 11.32 29.89 -27.38
N CYS A 71 11.25 31.22 -27.18
CA CYS A 71 10.23 31.84 -26.32
C CYS A 71 8.82 31.48 -26.78
N ARG A 72 8.60 31.35 -28.09
CA ARG A 72 7.34 30.86 -28.65
C ARG A 72 7.06 29.41 -28.26
N GLN A 73 8.03 28.51 -28.40
CA GLN A 73 7.89 27.10 -27.99
C GLN A 73 7.60 26.97 -26.49
N GLU A 74 8.22 27.79 -25.64
CA GLU A 74 7.96 27.82 -24.20
C GLU A 74 6.50 28.21 -23.90
N ILE A 75 5.97 29.24 -24.57
CA ILE A 75 4.57 29.64 -24.44
C ILE A 75 3.65 28.53 -24.96
N ASP A 76 3.92 27.95 -26.14
CA ASP A 76 3.12 26.86 -26.72
C ASP A 76 3.02 25.69 -25.72
N TYR A 77 4.15 25.36 -25.08
CA TYR A 77 4.20 24.32 -24.06
C TYR A 77 3.41 24.69 -22.81
N ALA A 78 3.58 25.90 -22.28
CA ALA A 78 2.84 26.38 -21.12
C ALA A 78 1.32 26.43 -21.39
N VAL A 79 0.89 26.84 -22.58
CA VAL A 79 -0.52 26.81 -23.01
C VAL A 79 -1.02 25.38 -23.07
N LYS A 80 -0.29 24.46 -23.71
CA LYS A 80 -0.65 23.02 -23.76
C LYS A 80 -0.79 22.42 -22.36
N ARG A 81 0.01 22.88 -21.41
CA ARG A 81 0.00 22.46 -20.00
C ARG A 81 -0.98 23.26 -19.13
N HIS A 82 -1.82 24.11 -19.73
CA HIS A 82 -2.83 24.93 -19.07
C HIS A 82 -2.26 25.77 -17.91
N LYS A 83 -1.04 26.28 -18.08
CA LYS A 83 -0.37 27.09 -17.06
C LYS A 83 -0.96 28.49 -17.04
N ARG A 84 -0.98 29.12 -15.87
CA ARG A 84 -1.30 30.55 -15.79
C ARG A 84 -0.18 31.34 -16.45
N LEU A 85 -0.52 32.13 -17.46
CA LEU A 85 0.38 33.06 -18.12
C LEU A 85 0.19 34.46 -17.54
N ILE A 86 1.29 35.15 -17.22
CA ILE A 86 1.30 36.56 -16.86
C ILE A 86 2.24 37.30 -17.81
N PRO A 87 1.71 38.03 -18.82
CA PRO A 87 2.52 38.86 -19.69
C PRO A 87 2.98 40.13 -18.97
N ILE A 88 4.29 40.39 -19.01
CA ILE A 88 4.88 41.65 -18.54
C ILE A 88 5.61 42.36 -19.67
N VAL A 89 5.33 43.62 -19.92
CA VAL A 89 5.93 44.41 -21.00
C VAL A 89 7.17 45.11 -20.48
N ARG A 90 8.35 44.71 -20.97
CA ARG A 90 9.62 45.36 -20.63
C ARG A 90 10.03 46.40 -21.67
N ARG A 91 9.92 46.06 -22.96
CA ARG A 91 10.23 46.96 -24.08
C ARG A 91 9.10 46.94 -25.10
N GLU A 92 8.71 48.12 -25.56
CA GLU A 92 7.72 48.28 -26.63
C GLU A 92 8.36 48.15 -28.02
N GLY A 93 7.57 48.32 -29.08
CA GLY A 93 8.05 48.25 -30.47
C GLY A 93 8.21 46.82 -31.02
N PHE A 94 7.56 45.84 -30.38
CA PHE A 94 7.47 44.49 -30.92
C PHE A 94 6.35 44.39 -31.97
N ASP A 95 6.48 43.42 -32.87
CA ASP A 95 5.46 43.12 -33.87
C ASP A 95 4.27 42.40 -33.21
N SER A 96 3.13 43.07 -33.10
CA SER A 96 1.92 42.52 -32.48
C SER A 96 1.35 41.32 -33.23
N GLN A 97 1.60 41.19 -34.53
CA GLN A 97 1.18 40.03 -35.31
C GLN A 97 2.00 38.78 -34.97
N ARG A 98 3.23 38.97 -34.46
CA ARG A 98 4.10 37.89 -34.00
C ARG A 98 3.93 37.58 -32.53
N LEU A 99 3.16 38.36 -31.77
CA LEU A 99 2.86 38.03 -30.39
C LEU A 99 2.03 36.74 -30.33
N HIS A 100 2.30 35.89 -29.34
CA HIS A 100 1.54 34.65 -29.19
C HIS A 100 0.08 34.99 -28.81
N PRO A 101 -0.95 34.43 -29.50
CA PRO A 101 -2.36 34.78 -29.26
C PRO A 101 -2.79 34.65 -27.79
N ALA A 102 -2.34 33.60 -27.11
CA ALA A 102 -2.62 33.39 -25.68
C ALA A 102 -2.09 34.51 -24.75
N LEU A 103 -1.16 35.35 -25.20
CA LEU A 103 -0.71 36.52 -24.46
C LEU A 103 -1.50 37.78 -24.83
N SER A 104 -1.97 37.88 -26.07
CA SER A 104 -2.74 39.02 -26.57
C SER A 104 -4.08 39.19 -25.86
N ASP A 105 -4.72 38.08 -25.48
CA ASP A 105 -6.04 38.09 -24.83
C ASP A 105 -5.98 38.40 -23.32
N LEU A 106 -4.79 38.57 -22.75
CA LEU A 106 -4.56 38.76 -21.33
C LEU A 106 -4.28 40.22 -20.97
N ASN A 107 -4.54 40.57 -19.72
CA ASN A 107 -4.13 41.88 -19.18
C ASN A 107 -2.60 41.92 -19.01
N TRP A 108 -1.98 42.97 -19.54
CA TRP A 108 -0.53 43.16 -19.48
C TRP A 108 -0.14 44.00 -18.27
N LEU A 109 0.95 43.60 -17.62
CA LEU A 109 1.62 44.44 -16.62
C LEU A 109 2.79 45.16 -17.27
N PHE A 110 2.95 46.45 -16.99
CA PHE A 110 3.99 47.26 -17.63
C PHE A 110 5.17 47.47 -16.67
N PHE A 111 6.36 47.07 -17.13
CA PHE A 111 7.66 47.17 -16.45
C PHE A 111 8.66 47.93 -17.34
N ARG A 112 8.19 48.94 -18.08
CA ARG A 112 9.06 49.75 -18.95
C ARG A 112 9.99 50.61 -18.09
N GLN A 113 11.03 51.18 -18.70
CA GLN A 113 11.96 52.05 -17.97
C GLN A 113 11.28 53.27 -17.32
N SER A 114 10.16 53.74 -17.90
CA SER A 114 9.39 54.87 -17.39
C SER A 114 8.41 54.50 -16.26
N ASP A 115 8.12 53.22 -16.05
CA ASP A 115 7.15 52.77 -15.06
C ASP A 115 7.81 52.58 -13.68
N ASP A 116 7.02 52.73 -12.62
CA ASP A 116 7.47 52.44 -11.25
C ASP A 116 7.57 50.93 -11.03
N PHE A 117 8.78 50.43 -10.84
CA PHE A 117 9.07 49.02 -10.64
C PHE A 117 8.35 48.43 -9.42
N ASN A 118 8.26 49.15 -8.30
CA ASN A 118 7.67 48.62 -7.07
C ASN A 118 6.16 48.48 -7.22
N ILE A 119 5.50 49.45 -7.86
CA ILE A 119 4.06 49.40 -8.16
C ILE A 119 3.76 48.24 -9.11
N ALA A 120 4.57 48.07 -10.16
CA ALA A 120 4.42 46.97 -11.10
C ALA A 120 4.66 45.60 -10.44
N LEU A 121 5.66 45.49 -9.57
CA LEU A 121 5.97 44.30 -8.80
C LEU A 121 4.81 43.91 -7.87
N GLN A 122 4.21 44.88 -7.18
CA GLN A 122 3.07 44.61 -6.30
C GLN A 122 1.90 44.00 -7.09
N LYS A 123 1.59 44.55 -8.28
CA LYS A 123 0.55 44.02 -9.17
C LYS A 123 0.90 42.62 -9.68
N LEU A 124 2.18 42.36 -9.98
CA LEU A 124 2.64 41.04 -10.38
C LEU A 124 2.43 40.01 -9.26
N VAL A 125 2.82 40.35 -8.02
CA VAL A 125 2.64 39.50 -6.85
C VAL A 125 1.15 39.23 -6.58
N GLU A 126 0.28 40.24 -6.73
CA GLU A 126 -1.17 40.07 -6.62
C GLU A 126 -1.72 39.09 -7.68
N ALA A 127 -1.29 39.24 -8.94
CA ALA A 127 -1.68 38.34 -10.03
C ALA A 127 -1.17 36.91 -9.82
N ILE A 128 0.03 36.74 -9.26
CA ILE A 128 0.58 35.43 -8.88
C ILE A 128 -0.29 34.79 -7.79
N ASN A 129 -0.68 35.55 -6.76
CA ASN A 129 -1.40 35.04 -5.59
C ASN A 129 -2.87 34.70 -5.84
N THR A 130 -3.44 35.13 -6.95
CA THR A 130 -4.83 34.81 -7.31
C THR A 130 -5.02 33.29 -7.34
N ASP A 131 -5.92 32.68 -6.55
CA ASP A 131 -6.12 31.22 -6.50
C ASP A 131 -4.81 30.38 -6.37
N LEU A 132 -3.82 30.87 -5.63
CA LEU A 132 -2.48 30.28 -5.56
C LEU A 132 -2.50 28.80 -5.15
N ASP A 133 -3.27 28.42 -4.13
CA ASP A 133 -3.36 27.03 -3.65
C ASP A 133 -3.86 26.08 -4.75
N TYR A 134 -4.80 26.55 -5.57
CA TYR A 134 -5.32 25.79 -6.69
C TYR A 134 -4.25 25.65 -7.79
N ALA A 135 -3.54 26.73 -8.13
CA ALA A 135 -2.47 26.70 -9.12
C ALA A 135 -1.26 25.85 -8.68
N ASN A 136 -0.94 25.85 -7.38
CA ASN A 136 0.05 24.97 -6.77
C ASN A 136 -0.34 23.50 -6.89
N THR A 137 -1.60 23.18 -6.58
CA THR A 137 -2.11 21.82 -6.71
C THR A 137 -2.09 21.36 -8.17
N HIS A 138 -2.46 22.24 -9.11
CA HIS A 138 -2.35 21.99 -10.54
C HIS A 138 -0.91 21.64 -10.94
N ALA A 139 0.10 22.46 -10.58
CA ALA A 139 1.49 22.18 -10.92
C ALA A 139 2.01 20.89 -10.28
N ARG A 140 1.72 20.65 -8.99
CA ARG A 140 2.09 19.43 -8.28
C ARG A 140 1.54 18.17 -8.96
N LEU A 141 0.27 18.20 -9.33
CA LEU A 141 -0.36 17.07 -10.03
C LEU A 141 0.20 16.89 -11.44
N LEU A 142 0.55 17.98 -12.13
CA LEU A 142 1.12 17.92 -13.47
C LEU A 142 2.47 17.24 -13.50
N VAL A 143 3.35 17.57 -12.56
CA VAL A 143 4.65 16.92 -12.42
C VAL A 143 4.47 15.43 -12.18
N ARG A 144 3.62 15.04 -11.22
CA ARG A 144 3.35 13.62 -10.93
C ARG A 144 2.75 12.87 -12.12
N ALA A 145 1.83 13.51 -12.84
CA ALA A 145 1.19 12.92 -14.01
C ALA A 145 2.18 12.75 -15.18
N SER A 146 3.07 13.72 -15.38
CA SER A 146 4.12 13.65 -16.41
C SER A 146 5.18 12.61 -16.06
N GLU A 147 5.59 12.50 -14.78
CA GLU A 147 6.45 11.39 -14.32
C GLU A 147 5.80 10.02 -14.52
N TRP A 148 4.50 9.90 -14.22
CA TRP A 148 3.74 8.67 -14.45
C TRP A 148 3.70 8.31 -15.94
N GLU A 149 3.48 9.28 -16.83
CA GLU A 149 3.52 9.08 -18.28
C GLU A 149 4.91 8.63 -18.76
N GLN A 150 5.97 9.30 -18.30
CA GLN A 150 7.36 8.94 -18.62
C GLN A 150 7.72 7.54 -18.14
N LYS A 151 7.21 7.10 -16.97
CA LYS A 151 7.38 5.75 -16.42
C LYS A 151 6.44 4.72 -17.07
N GLN A 152 6.07 4.93 -18.33
CA GLN A 152 5.17 4.07 -19.12
C GLN A 152 3.87 3.74 -18.39
N ARG A 153 3.31 4.74 -17.69
CA ARG A 153 2.05 4.63 -16.94
C ARG A 153 2.05 3.56 -15.85
N SER A 154 3.20 3.37 -15.19
CA SER A 154 3.37 2.37 -14.11
C SER A 154 2.35 2.51 -12.96
N ALA A 155 1.77 1.40 -12.54
CA ALA A 155 0.83 1.34 -11.40
C ALA A 155 1.47 1.74 -10.05
N SER A 156 2.80 1.67 -9.96
CA SER A 156 3.54 2.06 -8.76
C SER A 156 3.45 3.57 -8.48
N SER A 157 3.41 4.38 -9.55
CA SER A 157 3.41 5.84 -9.51
C SER A 157 2.03 6.46 -9.33
N LEU A 158 0.95 5.68 -9.30
CA LEU A 158 -0.41 6.17 -9.09
C LEU A 158 -0.62 6.74 -7.69
N LEU A 159 -1.47 7.77 -7.59
CA LEU A 159 -1.90 8.37 -6.32
C LEU A 159 -2.66 7.34 -5.47
N ARG A 160 -2.61 7.51 -4.14
CA ARG A 160 -3.24 6.60 -3.16
C ARG A 160 -3.73 7.38 -1.94
N GLY A 161 -4.67 6.80 -1.21
CA GLY A 161 -5.13 7.35 0.07
C GLY A 161 -5.49 8.83 -0.03
N ARG A 162 -4.92 9.64 0.87
CA ARG A 162 -5.22 11.07 0.99
C ARG A 162 -4.86 11.88 -0.27
N ASP A 163 -3.71 11.61 -0.88
CA ASP A 163 -3.27 12.32 -2.09
C ASP A 163 -4.24 12.13 -3.26
N LEU A 164 -4.83 10.94 -3.39
CA LEU A 164 -5.86 10.66 -4.39
C LEU A 164 -7.14 11.45 -4.09
N VAL A 165 -7.59 11.43 -2.83
CA VAL A 165 -8.81 12.15 -2.42
C VAL A 165 -8.68 13.66 -2.67
N GLU A 166 -7.53 14.24 -2.32
CA GLU A 166 -7.24 15.66 -2.56
C GLU A 166 -7.23 15.97 -4.07
N ALA A 167 -6.60 15.11 -4.89
CA ALA A 167 -6.57 15.31 -6.35
C ALA A 167 -7.96 15.27 -6.98
N GLU A 168 -8.85 14.40 -6.49
CA GLU A 168 -10.23 14.32 -6.98
C GLU A 168 -11.10 15.49 -6.51
N GLN A 169 -10.86 15.99 -5.29
CA GLN A 169 -11.50 17.22 -4.83
C GLN A 169 -11.09 18.39 -5.71
N TRP A 170 -9.80 18.53 -6.00
CA TRP A 170 -9.28 19.53 -6.92
C TRP A 170 -9.91 19.42 -8.31
N LEU A 171 -10.01 18.20 -8.87
CA LEU A 171 -10.65 17.98 -10.17
C LEU A 171 -12.15 18.33 -10.16
N ARG A 172 -12.86 18.11 -9.05
CA ARG A 172 -14.26 18.53 -8.89
C ARG A 172 -14.41 20.05 -8.82
N GLN A 173 -13.51 20.74 -8.11
CA GLN A 173 -13.51 22.21 -8.04
C GLN A 173 -13.33 22.83 -9.42
N ALA A 174 -12.45 22.24 -10.24
CA ALA A 174 -12.28 22.65 -11.63
C ALA A 174 -13.58 22.59 -12.45
N GLY A 175 -14.38 21.54 -12.25
CA GLY A 175 -15.68 21.38 -12.92
C GLY A 175 -16.72 22.44 -12.54
N LEU A 176 -16.49 23.18 -11.45
CA LEU A 176 -17.30 24.32 -11.02
C LEU A 176 -16.80 25.65 -11.58
N GLY A 177 -15.77 25.65 -12.44
CA GLY A 177 -15.19 26.85 -13.03
C GLY A 177 -14.19 27.59 -12.13
N LEU A 178 -13.68 26.94 -11.09
CA LEU A 178 -12.66 27.53 -10.20
C LEU A 178 -11.25 27.28 -10.75
N GLY A 179 -10.44 28.33 -10.84
CA GLY A 179 -9.00 28.26 -11.15
C GLY A 179 -8.66 27.85 -12.58
N THR A 180 -7.39 27.45 -12.79
CA THR A 180 -6.91 27.00 -14.11
C THR A 180 -7.53 25.66 -14.52
N SER A 181 -7.89 25.51 -15.79
CA SER A 181 -8.53 24.28 -16.27
C SER A 181 -7.55 23.09 -16.21
N PRO A 182 -7.95 21.93 -15.67
CA PRO A 182 -7.16 20.71 -15.70
C PRO A 182 -6.78 20.30 -17.12
N THR A 183 -5.55 19.80 -17.30
CA THR A 183 -5.13 19.19 -18.55
C THR A 183 -5.77 17.80 -18.72
N PRO A 184 -5.87 17.27 -19.96
CA PRO A 184 -6.29 15.88 -20.18
C PRO A 184 -5.41 14.86 -19.43
N LEU A 185 -4.12 15.17 -19.26
CA LEU A 185 -3.17 14.33 -18.53
C LEU A 185 -3.52 14.26 -17.04
N HIS A 186 -3.98 15.36 -16.42
CA HIS A 186 -4.49 15.32 -15.04
C HIS A 186 -5.68 14.39 -14.91
N VAL A 187 -6.64 14.51 -15.82
CA VAL A 187 -7.88 13.72 -15.80
C VAL A 187 -7.56 12.23 -15.93
N ASP A 188 -6.70 11.85 -16.89
CA ASP A 188 -6.28 10.46 -17.08
C ASP A 188 -5.53 9.93 -15.85
N TYR A 189 -4.54 10.69 -15.34
CA TYR A 189 -3.75 10.26 -14.20
C TYR A 189 -4.57 10.04 -12.93
N ILE A 190 -5.49 10.96 -12.61
CA ILE A 190 -6.39 10.85 -11.45
C ILE A 190 -7.37 9.68 -11.65
N GLY A 191 -7.92 9.53 -12.86
CA GLY A 191 -8.82 8.43 -13.21
C GLY A 191 -8.15 7.06 -13.05
N GLN A 192 -6.95 6.89 -13.60
CA GLN A 192 -6.17 5.66 -13.44
C GLN A 192 -5.80 5.39 -11.98
N SER A 193 -5.49 6.45 -11.22
CA SER A 193 -5.23 6.32 -9.78
C SER A 193 -6.45 5.80 -9.02
N ARG A 194 -7.66 6.29 -9.33
CA ARG A 194 -8.92 5.78 -8.75
C ARG A 194 -9.20 4.32 -9.10
N LEU A 195 -8.99 3.94 -10.36
CA LEU A 195 -9.15 2.55 -10.80
C LEU A 195 -8.14 1.63 -10.10
N GLY A 196 -6.88 2.08 -9.97
CA GLY A 196 -5.83 1.36 -9.26
C GLY A 196 -6.15 1.15 -7.78
N GLU A 197 -6.65 2.17 -7.10
CA GLU A 197 -7.05 2.08 -5.68
C GLU A 197 -8.22 1.10 -5.48
N THR A 198 -9.22 1.15 -6.36
CA THR A 198 -10.36 0.22 -6.32
C THR A 198 -9.92 -1.23 -6.49
N ARG A 199 -9.00 -1.50 -7.43
CA ARG A 199 -8.42 -2.85 -7.61
C ARG A 199 -7.69 -3.31 -6.36
N ARG A 200 -6.86 -2.47 -5.76
CA ARG A 200 -6.14 -2.81 -4.52
C ARG A 200 -7.08 -3.11 -3.37
N GLN A 201 -8.10 -2.27 -3.15
CA GLN A 201 -9.08 -2.49 -2.10
C GLN A 201 -9.80 -3.83 -2.29
N ARG A 202 -10.20 -4.17 -3.52
CA ARG A 202 -10.81 -5.47 -3.83
C ARG A 202 -9.85 -6.63 -3.59
N THR A 203 -8.58 -6.52 -4.00
CA THR A 203 -7.57 -7.57 -3.74
C THR A 203 -7.31 -7.75 -2.25
N LEU A 204 -7.20 -6.67 -1.47
CA LEU A 204 -7.01 -6.73 -0.02
C LEU A 204 -8.21 -7.39 0.67
N VAL A 205 -9.42 -6.94 0.36
CA VAL A 205 -10.65 -7.52 0.95
C VAL A 205 -10.81 -8.98 0.55
N GLY A 206 -10.51 -9.32 -0.71
CA GLY A 206 -10.56 -10.70 -1.21
C GLY A 206 -9.57 -11.62 -0.52
N THR A 207 -8.32 -11.18 -0.36
CA THR A 207 -7.27 -11.97 0.32
C THR A 207 -7.56 -12.16 1.80
N LEU A 208 -7.99 -11.12 2.52
CA LEU A 208 -8.40 -11.23 3.92
C LEU A 208 -9.62 -12.15 4.09
N SER A 209 -10.60 -12.04 3.20
CA SER A 209 -11.77 -12.93 3.20
C SER A 209 -11.36 -14.39 2.98
N ALA A 210 -10.44 -14.65 2.04
CA ALA A 210 -9.94 -16.00 1.78
C ALA A 210 -9.17 -16.57 2.99
N LEU A 211 -8.28 -15.79 3.61
CA LEU A 211 -7.56 -16.19 4.83
C LEU A 211 -8.51 -16.51 5.98
N LEU A 212 -9.56 -15.71 6.17
CA LEU A 212 -10.57 -15.95 7.19
C LEU A 212 -11.33 -17.27 6.94
N VAL A 213 -11.75 -17.52 5.70
CA VAL A 213 -12.43 -18.78 5.33
C VAL A 213 -11.52 -19.99 5.56
N THR A 214 -10.25 -19.90 5.19
CA THR A 214 -9.27 -20.97 5.45
C THR A 214 -9.08 -21.20 6.95
N ALA A 215 -8.96 -20.14 7.75
CA ALA A 215 -8.80 -20.25 9.20
C ALA A 215 -10.02 -20.90 9.88
N VAL A 216 -11.24 -20.50 9.49
CA VAL A 216 -12.49 -21.10 9.98
C VAL A 216 -12.56 -22.58 9.57
N GLY A 217 -12.23 -22.91 8.32
CA GLY A 217 -12.21 -24.29 7.83
C GLY A 217 -11.25 -25.18 8.62
N LEU A 218 -10.01 -24.71 8.86
CA LEU A 218 -9.04 -25.43 9.70
C LEU A 218 -9.51 -25.57 11.15
N GLY A 219 -10.16 -24.55 11.70
CA GLY A 219 -10.75 -24.59 13.04
C GLY A 219 -11.85 -25.66 13.17
N LEU A 220 -12.76 -25.74 12.18
CA LEU A 220 -13.81 -26.77 12.15
C LEU A 220 -13.24 -28.18 12.00
N LEU A 221 -12.22 -28.35 11.16
CA LEU A 221 -11.53 -29.64 11.01
C LEU A 221 -10.84 -30.06 12.31
N ALA A 222 -10.13 -29.14 12.97
CA ALA A 222 -9.47 -29.40 14.24
C ALA A 222 -10.48 -29.73 15.36
N TRP A 223 -11.62 -29.03 15.40
CA TRP A 223 -12.71 -29.34 16.32
C TRP A 223 -13.30 -30.73 16.07
N GLY A 224 -13.56 -31.09 14.82
CA GLY A 224 -14.04 -32.42 14.44
C GLY A 224 -13.07 -33.54 14.82
N GLN A 225 -11.77 -33.35 14.56
CA GLN A 225 -10.73 -34.31 14.97
C GLN A 225 -10.65 -34.47 16.49
N ARG A 226 -10.76 -33.36 17.24
CA ARG A 226 -10.77 -33.39 18.71
C ARG A 226 -11.96 -34.17 19.25
N ASN A 227 -13.16 -33.97 18.69
CA ASN A 227 -14.35 -34.69 19.12
C ASN A 227 -14.24 -36.20 18.82
N LEU A 228 -13.71 -36.57 17.65
CA LEU A 228 -13.46 -37.98 17.31
C LEU A 228 -12.41 -38.61 18.24
N ALA A 229 -11.35 -37.88 18.59
CA ALA A 229 -10.34 -38.35 19.53
C ALA A 229 -10.94 -38.60 20.93
N GLN A 230 -11.85 -37.74 21.39
CA GLN A 230 -12.56 -37.93 22.65
C GLN A 230 -13.49 -39.16 22.62
N GLN A 231 -14.20 -39.39 21.52
CA GLN A 231 -15.03 -40.60 21.36
C GLN A 231 -14.18 -41.88 21.39
N ARG A 232 -13.03 -41.89 20.70
CA ARG A 232 -12.10 -43.02 20.73
C ARG A 232 -11.54 -43.30 22.12
N GLN A 233 -11.30 -42.27 22.92
CA GLN A 233 -10.88 -42.43 24.31
C GLN A 233 -11.98 -43.10 25.14
N LEU A 234 -13.22 -42.60 25.05
CA LEU A 234 -14.37 -43.18 25.76
C LEU A 234 -14.64 -44.63 25.34
N GLU A 235 -14.55 -44.93 24.03
CA GLU A 235 -14.69 -46.30 23.52
C GLU A 235 -13.55 -47.21 24.01
N ALA A 236 -12.32 -46.71 24.04
CA ALA A 236 -11.19 -47.48 24.57
C ALA A 236 -11.37 -47.78 26.06
N GLU A 237 -11.80 -46.81 26.86
CA GLU A 237 -12.11 -47.01 28.28
C GLU A 237 -13.23 -48.04 28.47
N ALA A 238 -14.32 -47.94 27.71
CA ALA A 238 -15.43 -48.88 27.78
C ALA A 238 -15.03 -50.30 27.37
N ASN A 239 -14.20 -50.44 26.33
CA ASN A 239 -13.67 -51.74 25.90
C ASN A 239 -12.74 -52.34 26.95
N LEU A 240 -11.93 -51.53 27.63
CA LEU A 240 -11.03 -51.95 28.70
C LEU A 240 -11.84 -52.43 29.91
N GLU A 241 -12.91 -51.72 30.27
CA GLU A 241 -13.84 -52.14 31.32
C GLU A 241 -14.55 -53.46 30.96
N ALA A 242 -15.02 -53.59 29.72
CA ALA A 242 -15.65 -54.82 29.23
C ALA A 242 -14.68 -56.02 29.24
N ALA A 243 -13.44 -55.81 28.80
CA ALA A 243 -12.38 -56.83 28.85
C ALA A 243 -12.07 -57.25 30.29
N CYS A 244 -11.94 -56.29 31.22
CA CYS A 244 -11.76 -56.57 32.65
C CYS A 244 -12.92 -57.37 33.23
N ARG A 245 -14.18 -57.02 32.94
CA ARG A 245 -15.35 -57.80 33.37
C ARG A 245 -15.34 -59.23 32.81
N GLN A 246 -14.95 -59.39 31.55
CA GLN A 246 -14.90 -60.72 30.92
C GLN A 246 -13.83 -61.59 31.57
N ILE A 247 -12.64 -61.05 31.86
CA ILE A 247 -11.57 -61.76 32.57
C ILE A 247 -12.01 -62.14 33.99
N PHE A 248 -12.61 -61.22 34.74
CA PHE A 248 -13.14 -61.51 36.08
C PHE A 248 -14.25 -62.58 36.05
N GLY A 249 -15.16 -62.51 35.08
CA GLY A 249 -16.21 -63.52 34.92
C GLY A 249 -15.67 -64.91 34.55
N THR A 250 -14.59 -64.99 33.75
CA THR A 250 -13.92 -66.27 33.49
C THR A 250 -13.19 -66.84 34.70
N LEU A 251 -12.65 -65.98 35.58
CA LEU A 251 -12.00 -66.41 36.83
C LEU A 251 -13.03 -66.92 37.86
N GLU A 252 -14.20 -66.30 37.97
CA GLU A 252 -15.31 -66.85 38.76
C GLU A 252 -15.80 -68.19 38.21
N GLY A 253 -15.87 -68.35 36.89
CA GLY A 253 -16.18 -69.63 36.26
C GLY A 253 -15.15 -70.73 36.54
N PHE A 254 -13.86 -70.37 36.65
CA PHE A 254 -12.79 -71.29 37.03
C PHE A 254 -12.86 -71.67 38.52
N ALA A 255 -13.18 -70.70 39.40
CA ALA A 255 -13.38 -70.95 40.83
C ALA A 255 -14.62 -71.83 41.11
N VAL A 256 -15.68 -71.71 40.31
CA VAL A 256 -16.86 -72.60 40.40
C VAL A 256 -16.56 -74.01 39.86
N MET A 257 -15.65 -74.16 38.88
CA MET A 257 -15.20 -75.48 38.41
C MET A 257 -14.33 -76.24 39.41
N GLU A 258 -13.67 -75.56 40.36
CA GLU A 258 -12.96 -76.22 41.45
C GLU A 258 -13.91 -76.85 42.50
N ASP A 259 -15.12 -76.31 42.66
CA ASP A 259 -16.09 -76.75 43.69
C ASP A 259 -16.95 -77.94 43.23
N HIS A 260 -16.99 -78.24 41.93
CA HIS A 260 -17.67 -79.41 41.36
C HIS A 260 -16.64 -80.45 40.91
N GLY A 261 -16.19 -81.25 41.88
CA GLY A 261 -15.16 -82.27 41.74
C GLY A 261 -15.31 -83.15 40.49
N ILE A 262 -14.31 -83.07 39.61
CA ILE A 262 -14.09 -84.06 38.55
C ILE A 262 -13.39 -85.26 39.21
N GLN A 263 -14.13 -86.34 39.43
CA GLN A 263 -13.56 -87.64 39.80
C GLN A 263 -12.84 -88.24 38.59
N PHE A 264 -11.51 -88.27 38.64
CA PHE A 264 -10.74 -89.24 37.87
C PHE A 264 -10.61 -90.52 38.72
N VAL A 265 -11.25 -91.60 38.24
CA VAL A 265 -11.03 -92.95 38.76
C VAL A 265 -9.78 -93.49 38.08
N ASP A 266 -8.72 -93.72 38.86
CA ASP A 266 -7.56 -94.52 38.46
C ASP A 266 -7.47 -95.75 39.37
N GLU A 267 -7.44 -96.94 38.76
CA GLU A 267 -7.34 -98.25 39.41
C GLU A 267 -5.88 -98.52 39.82
N SER A 268 -5.40 -97.90 40.90
CA SER A 268 -4.34 -98.54 41.70
C SER A 268 -4.32 -98.02 43.15
N ASN A 269 -4.60 -98.96 44.04
CA ASN A 269 -4.81 -98.83 45.47
C ASN A 269 -3.54 -98.45 46.25
N THR A 270 -3.37 -97.16 46.58
CA THR A 270 -2.59 -96.72 47.76
C THR A 270 -3.15 -95.43 48.37
N SER A 271 -3.49 -95.49 49.66
CA SER A 271 -4.12 -94.44 50.47
C SER A 271 -3.10 -93.61 51.27
N VAL A 272 -3.04 -92.28 51.09
CA VAL A 272 -2.61 -91.27 52.10
C VAL A 272 -3.24 -89.89 51.76
N PRO A 273 -3.76 -89.10 52.73
CA PRO A 273 -4.40 -87.80 52.48
C PRO A 273 -3.43 -86.61 52.52
N VAL A 274 -3.51 -85.71 51.54
CA VAL A 274 -2.89 -84.37 51.51
C VAL A 274 -3.88 -83.50 50.70
N GLY A 275 -4.46 -82.39 51.17
CA GLY A 275 -3.98 -81.39 52.10
C GLY A 275 -3.43 -80.17 51.34
N ILE A 276 -4.34 -79.35 50.78
CA ILE A 276 -4.23 -77.89 50.56
C ILE A 276 -2.82 -77.36 50.22
N ILE A 277 -2.42 -77.31 48.95
CA ILE A 277 -1.49 -76.28 48.43
C ILE A 277 -1.72 -76.20 46.92
N PHE A 278 -2.59 -75.33 46.39
CA PHE A 278 -2.45 -74.72 45.05
C PHE A 278 -3.42 -73.53 44.88
N GLY A 279 -3.48 -72.64 45.86
CA GLY A 279 -4.28 -71.40 45.79
C GLY A 279 -3.47 -70.10 45.85
N GLN A 280 -2.17 -70.14 46.16
CA GLN A 280 -1.38 -68.93 46.41
C GLN A 280 -0.36 -68.56 45.32
N GLU A 281 0.11 -69.48 44.49
CA GLU A 281 1.09 -69.11 43.45
C GLU A 281 0.45 -68.53 42.18
N PHE A 282 -0.77 -68.93 41.84
CA PHE A 282 -1.45 -68.43 40.64
C PHE A 282 -1.97 -66.98 40.82
N ILE A 283 -2.49 -66.64 42.00
CA ILE A 283 -2.92 -65.28 42.33
C ILE A 283 -1.70 -64.34 42.43
N ARG A 284 -0.55 -64.83 42.93
CA ARG A 284 0.69 -64.03 43.00
C ARG A 284 1.33 -63.81 41.63
N SER A 285 1.20 -64.77 40.72
CA SER A 285 1.64 -64.63 39.32
C SER A 285 0.76 -63.63 38.54
N ALA A 286 -0.57 -63.70 38.72
CA ALA A 286 -1.50 -62.76 38.08
C ALA A 286 -1.35 -61.32 38.61
N TYR A 287 -1.11 -61.13 39.91
CA TYR A 287 -0.88 -59.81 40.50
C TYR A 287 0.46 -59.20 40.06
N ASN A 288 1.53 -60.01 40.00
CA ASN A 288 2.84 -59.54 39.52
C ASN A 288 2.84 -59.20 38.03
N THR A 289 2.08 -59.92 37.20
CA THR A 289 1.98 -59.62 35.76
C THR A 289 1.27 -58.28 35.53
N PHE A 290 0.24 -57.97 36.34
CA PHE A 290 -0.49 -56.70 36.26
C PHE A 290 0.36 -55.49 36.73
N GLU A 291 1.18 -55.66 37.78
CA GLU A 291 2.05 -54.60 38.28
C GLU A 291 3.22 -54.30 37.31
N THR A 292 3.68 -55.31 36.56
CA THR A 292 4.76 -55.16 35.57
C THR A 292 4.29 -54.46 34.30
N ASP A 293 3.08 -54.77 33.80
CA ASP A 293 2.50 -54.11 32.61
C ASP A 293 2.12 -52.64 32.88
N CYS A 294 1.62 -52.30 34.07
CA CYS A 294 1.37 -50.91 34.45
C CYS A 294 2.66 -50.07 34.56
N ALA A 295 3.77 -50.67 34.98
CA ALA A 295 5.06 -50.00 35.07
C ALA A 295 5.73 -49.79 33.71
N GLU A 296 5.55 -50.70 32.75
CA GLU A 296 6.05 -50.53 31.37
C GLU A 296 5.23 -49.50 30.57
N ILE A 297 3.91 -49.44 30.76
CA ILE A 297 3.06 -48.43 30.11
C ILE A 297 3.37 -47.02 30.62
N ASN A 298 3.63 -46.85 31.92
CA ASN A 298 4.01 -45.56 32.49
C ASN A 298 5.39 -45.07 31.98
N ARG A 299 6.30 -46.01 31.70
CA ARG A 299 7.63 -45.73 31.15
C ARG A 299 7.60 -45.42 29.64
N ALA A 300 6.59 -45.92 28.91
CA ALA A 300 6.43 -45.70 27.47
C ALA A 300 5.73 -44.37 27.10
N TYR A 301 4.88 -43.81 27.99
CA TYR A 301 4.06 -42.63 27.67
C TYR A 301 4.28 -41.38 28.55
N GLY A 302 5.12 -41.45 29.59
CA GLY A 302 5.70 -40.25 30.23
C GLY A 302 4.70 -39.24 30.80
N TRP A 303 3.74 -39.67 31.62
CA TRP A 303 2.86 -38.76 32.35
C TRP A 303 3.38 -38.59 33.78
N SER A 304 3.95 -37.43 34.09
CA SER A 304 4.13 -36.98 35.47
C SER A 304 2.82 -36.37 35.98
N LEU A 305 2.16 -37.05 36.91
CA LEU A 305 1.23 -36.41 37.82
C LEU A 305 2.02 -36.00 39.07
N ASP A 306 2.37 -34.72 39.15
CA ASP A 306 2.76 -34.11 40.43
C ASP A 306 1.49 -33.83 41.26
N PRO A 307 1.53 -34.00 42.59
CA PRO A 307 0.42 -33.73 43.50
C PRO A 307 0.09 -32.24 43.65
#